data_AF-A0A850P7E6-F1
#
_entry.id   AF-A0A850P7E6-F1
#
_cell.length_a   1.000
_cell.length_b   1.000
_cell.length_c   1.000
_cell.angle_alpha   90.00
_cell.angle_beta   90.00
_cell.angle_gamma   90.00
#
_symmetry.space_group_name_H-M   'P 1'
#
loop_
_entity.id
_entity.type
_entity.pdbx_description
1 polymer ?
#
loop_
_entity_poly.entity_id
_entity_poly.type
_entity_poly.pdbx_seq_one_letter_code
_entity_poly.pdbx_strand_id
1 'polypeptide(L)' 'MVDISPSSPVVPIILSGGSGSRLWPVSRSSYPKQFWPLVSRRTMVQETALRSQ' A
#
# COMPACT_ATOMS: atom_id res chain seq x y z
N MET A 1 -8.13 -28.52 29.45
CA MET A 1 -6.87 -28.34 28.69
C MET A 1 -7.27 -27.62 27.41
N VAL A 2 -7.16 -26.30 27.38
CA VAL A 2 -7.52 -25.48 26.21
C VAL A 2 -6.39 -25.62 25.19
N ASP A 3 -6.70 -26.12 24.01
CA ASP A 3 -5.76 -26.20 22.90
C ASP A 3 -5.51 -24.78 22.37
N ILE A 4 -4.34 -24.22 22.65
CA ILE A 4 -3.90 -22.96 22.07
C ILE A 4 -3.12 -23.33 20.81
N SER A 5 -3.84 -23.67 19.74
CA SER A 5 -3.25 -23.77 18.41
C SER A 5 -2.65 -22.40 18.06
N PRO A 6 -1.39 -22.32 17.57
CA PRO A 6 -0.81 -21.05 17.16
C PRO A 6 -1.72 -20.40 16.12
N SER A 7 -2.02 -19.11 16.31
CA SER A 7 -2.81 -18.34 15.34
C SER A 7 -2.10 -18.33 14.00
N SER A 8 -2.80 -18.68 12.92
CA SER A 8 -2.29 -18.56 11.56
C SER A 8 -1.67 -17.17 11.32
N PRO A 9 -0.50 -17.07 10.67
CA PRO A 9 0.14 -15.80 10.43
C PRO A 9 -0.76 -14.88 9.60
N VAL A 10 -0.88 -13.62 10.00
CA VAL A 10 -1.60 -12.59 9.24
C VAL A 10 -0.76 -12.20 8.04
N VAL A 11 -1.34 -12.27 6.83
CA VAL A 11 -0.67 -11.87 5.58
C VAL A 11 -1.30 -10.57 5.08
N PRO A 12 -0.62 -9.42 5.20
CA PRO A 12 -1.15 -8.17 4.70
C PRO A 12 -1.13 -8.13 3.16
N ILE A 13 -2.26 -7.75 2.56
CA ILE A 13 -2.39 -7.58 1.11
C ILE A 13 -2.62 -6.11 0.80
N ILE A 14 -1.69 -5.50 0.05
CA ILE A 14 -1.81 -4.12 -0.40
C ILE A 14 -2.48 -4.10 -1.77
N LEU A 15 -3.71 -3.61 -1.81
CA LEU A 15 -4.41 -3.37 -3.07
C LEU A 15 -3.84 -2.13 -3.75
N SER A 16 -3.22 -2.31 -4.91
CA SER A 16 -2.66 -1.24 -5.72
C SER A 16 -3.26 -1.28 -7.13
N GLY A 17 -3.93 -0.20 -7.52
CA GLY A 17 -4.58 -0.10 -8.82
C GLY A 17 -5.06 1.31 -9.16
N GLY A 18 -5.45 1.50 -10.41
CA GLY A 18 -5.85 2.79 -10.98
C GLY A 18 -4.66 3.67 -11.37
N SER A 19 -4.87 4.52 -12.39
CA SER A 19 -3.85 5.45 -12.91
C SER A 19 -3.76 6.76 -12.12
N GLY A 20 -4.65 6.98 -11.15
CA GLY A 20 -4.73 8.23 -10.39
C GLY A 20 -5.12 9.45 -11.23
N SER A 21 -5.98 9.32 -12.24
CA SER A 21 -6.37 10.41 -13.16
C SER A 21 -6.86 11.70 -12.49
N ARG A 22 -7.41 11.62 -11.28
CA ARG A 22 -7.79 12.80 -10.47
C ARG A 22 -6.60 13.66 -10.02
N LEU A 23 -5.39 13.11 -10.07
CA LEU A 23 -4.13 13.77 -9.71
C LEU A 23 -3.30 14.13 -10.96
N TRP A 24 -3.93 14.22 -12.13
CA TRP A 24 -3.24 14.73 -13.32
C TRP A 24 -2.78 16.20 -13.07
N PRO A 25 -1.57 16.60 -13.50
CA PRO A 25 -0.61 15.87 -14.35
C PRO A 25 0.37 14.97 -13.57
N VAL A 26 0.35 15.01 -12.24
CA VAL A 26 1.29 14.29 -11.37
C VAL A 26 1.20 12.78 -11.59
N SER A 27 0.00 12.22 -11.56
CA SER A 27 -0.21 10.80 -11.79
C SER A 27 -0.61 10.53 -13.25
N ARG A 28 0.04 9.56 -13.88
CA ARG A 28 -0.24 9.11 -15.25
C ARG A 28 -0.36 7.59 -15.31
N SER A 29 -0.94 7.05 -16.38
CA SER A 29 -0.98 5.60 -16.59
C SER A 29 0.40 4.94 -16.59
N SER A 30 1.43 5.63 -17.09
CA SER A 30 2.82 5.15 -17.07
C SER A 30 3.49 5.26 -15.70
N TYR A 31 2.99 6.12 -14.80
CA TYR A 31 3.51 6.29 -13.45
C TYR A 31 2.40 6.67 -12.45
N PRO A 32 1.66 5.67 -11.95
CA PRO A 32 0.49 5.88 -11.11
C PRO A 32 0.78 6.40 -9.69
N LYS A 33 -0.26 6.94 -9.04
CA LYS A 33 -0.20 7.63 -7.73
C LYS A 33 0.57 6.89 -6.65
N GLN A 34 0.46 5.55 -6.59
CA GLN A 34 1.06 4.77 -5.51
C GLN A 34 2.59 4.87 -5.46
N PHE A 35 3.22 5.25 -6.57
CA PHE A 35 4.67 5.42 -6.68
C PHE A 35 5.13 6.86 -6.39
N TRP A 36 4.22 7.79 -6.13
CA TRP A 36 4.57 9.18 -5.80
C TRP A 36 4.66 9.41 -4.28
N PRO A 37 5.66 10.17 -3.81
CA PRO A 37 5.76 10.64 -2.43
C PRO A 37 4.90 11.90 -2.20
N LEU A 38 3.57 11.74 -2.26
CA LEU A 38 2.64 12.88 -2.25
C LEU A 38 2.44 13.52 -0.87
N VAL A 39 2.55 12.73 0.21
CA VAL A 39 2.22 13.16 1.58
C VAL A 39 3.43 13.04 2.51
N SER A 40 4.44 12.26 2.14
CA SER A 40 5.66 12.06 2.92
C SER A 40 6.86 11.91 1.99
N ARG A 41 8.04 11.66 2.55
CA ARG A 41 9.26 11.36 1.77
C ARG A 41 9.26 9.97 1.13
N ARG A 42 8.27 9.13 1.43
CA ARG A 42 8.13 7.77 0.92
C ARG A 42 6.96 7.71 -0.06
N THR A 43 7.03 6.78 -1.01
CA THR A 43 5.91 6.55 -1.92
C THR A 43 4.69 6.07 -1.14
N MET A 44 3.48 6.27 -1.67
CA MET A 44 2.27 5.83 -0.97
C MET A 44 2.30 4.32 -0.69
N VAL A 45 2.83 3.50 -1.62
CA VAL A 45 2.94 2.06 -1.43
C VAL A 45 3.92 1.69 -0.31
N GLN A 46 5.05 2.41 -0.19
CA GLN A 46 6.00 2.24 0.91
C GLN A 46 5.36 2.61 2.26
N GLU A 47 4.65 3.74 2.31
CA GLU A 47 3.92 4.15 3.51
C GLU A 47 2.88 3.11 3.93
N THR A 48 2.13 2.52 2.98
CA THR A 48 1.16 1.46 3.31
C THR A 48 1.85 0.20 3.83
N ALA A 49 2.95 -0.24 3.20
CA ALA A 49 3.68 -1.42 3.65
C ALA A 49 4.26 -1.26 5.06
N LEU A 50 4.74 -0.07 5.43
CA LEU A 50 5.26 0.20 6.76
C LEU A 50 4.18 0.17 7.85
N ARG A 51 2.92 0.47 7.52
CA ARG A 51 1.78 0.35 8.46
C ARG A 51 1.30 -1.09 8.63
N SER A 52 1.68 -1.97 7.71
CA SER A 52 1.27 -3.38 7.68
C SER A 52 2.32 -4.32 8.29
N GLN A 53 3.36 -3.77 8.94
CA GLN A 53 4.27 -4.53 9.77
C GLN A 53 3.61 -4.96 11.08
#